data_AF-A0AAD4BX42-F1
#
_entry.id   AF-A0AAD4BX42-F1
#
_cell.length_a   1.000
_cell.length_b   1.000
_cell.length_c   1.000
_cell.angle_alpha   90.00
_cell.angle_beta   90.00
_cell.angle_gamma   90.00
#
_symmetry.space_group_name_H-M   'P 1'
#
loop_
_entity.id
_entity.type
_entity.pdbx_description
1 polymer ?
#
loop_
_entity_poly.entity_id
_entity_poly.type
_entity_poly.pdbx_seq_one_letter_code
_entity_poly.pdbx_strand_id
1 'polypeptide(L)'
;MVTLVRPISCSACEYQTRLFVAHWHHSSITYTVAVLVVLSTADYFRHTFTGIKQLVVISESRGGRIRPESIPSTFLGRIITPIQDIAIFIPPLVYVGALTLNRFQQPEWIARFAFSTEMIDSTQKNALSVRREKSRVVKTGPYTWVRHPIYSSVLLQEALWCIMFWSYIPLVALGITAAALAIKMPIEESLIQTDDVVGDEYRKYMEEVPARIIPYIW
;
A
#
# COMPACT_ATOMS: atom_id res chain seq x y z
N MET A 1 2.39 32.33 -58.64
CA MET A 1 1.04 31.73 -58.56
C MET A 1 1.20 30.29 -59.03
N VAL A 2 1.10 29.25 -58.21
CA VAL A 2 -0.13 28.75 -57.58
C VAL A 2 0.22 28.01 -56.28
N THR A 3 -0.50 28.41 -55.22
CA THR A 3 -0.84 27.77 -53.94
C THR A 3 -0.21 26.42 -53.53
N LEU A 4 0.59 26.47 -52.45
CA LEU A 4 0.77 25.39 -51.48
C LEU A 4 -0.58 24.98 -50.88
N VAL A 5 -1.06 23.79 -51.23
CA VAL A 5 -2.15 23.13 -50.51
C VAL A 5 -1.60 22.70 -49.14
N ARG A 6 -1.96 23.43 -48.08
CA ARG A 6 -1.70 22.97 -46.71
C ARG A 6 -2.58 21.74 -46.44
N PRO A 7 -2.04 20.63 -45.90
CA PRO A 7 -2.88 19.54 -45.43
C PRO A 7 -3.72 20.06 -44.27
N ILE A 8 -5.03 19.85 -44.35
CA ILE A 8 -5.96 20.11 -43.26
C ILE A 8 -5.62 19.12 -42.15
N SER A 9 -4.77 19.54 -41.21
CA SER A 9 -4.58 18.84 -39.94
C SER A 9 -5.92 18.82 -39.22
N CYS A 10 -6.60 17.68 -39.29
CA CYS A 10 -7.84 17.47 -38.57
C CYS A 10 -7.48 17.21 -37.11
N SER A 11 -7.31 18.27 -36.33
CA SER A 11 -6.99 18.23 -34.90
C SER A 11 -7.96 17.34 -34.09
N ALA A 12 -9.19 17.19 -34.57
CA ALA A 12 -10.20 16.28 -34.01
C ALA A 12 -9.81 14.79 -34.14
N CYS A 13 -9.17 14.40 -35.23
CA CYS A 13 -8.75 13.01 -35.48
C CYS A 13 -7.54 12.62 -34.62
N GLU A 14 -6.58 13.54 -34.45
CA GLU A 14 -5.43 13.32 -33.56
C GLU A 14 -5.87 13.30 -32.08
N TYR A 15 -6.83 14.14 -31.69
CA TYR A 15 -7.41 14.14 -30.35
C TYR A 15 -8.19 12.86 -30.04
N GLN A 16 -9.03 12.38 -30.97
CA GLN A 16 -9.74 11.11 -30.81
C GLN A 16 -8.79 9.91 -30.76
N THR A 17 -7.72 9.90 -31.58
CA THR A 17 -6.74 8.83 -31.56
C THR A 17 -5.95 8.83 -30.24
N ARG A 18 -5.58 10.00 -29.70
CA ARG A 18 -4.93 10.12 -28.39
C ARG A 18 -5.84 9.70 -27.23
N LEU A 19 -7.12 10.08 -27.26
CA LEU A 19 -8.13 9.63 -26.29
C LEU A 19 -8.35 8.12 -26.36
N PHE A 20 -8.44 7.56 -27.56
CA PHE A 20 -8.61 6.13 -27.76
C PHE A 20 -7.39 5.35 -27.26
N VAL A 21 -6.17 5.78 -27.62
CA VAL A 21 -4.91 5.16 -27.16
C VAL A 21 -4.74 5.29 -25.65
N ALA A 22 -5.07 6.44 -25.06
CA ALA A 22 -5.04 6.64 -23.60
C ALA A 22 -6.06 5.74 -22.88
N HIS A 23 -7.29 5.64 -23.40
CA HIS A 23 -8.32 4.75 -22.87
C HIS A 23 -7.93 3.28 -23.03
N TRP A 24 -7.30 2.89 -24.15
CA TRP A 24 -6.80 1.55 -24.41
C TRP A 24 -5.66 1.15 -23.46
N HIS A 25 -4.68 2.03 -23.27
CA HIS A 25 -3.57 1.80 -22.34
C HIS A 25 -4.03 1.73 -20.89
N HIS A 26 -4.92 2.64 -20.48
CA HIS A 26 -5.46 2.64 -19.12
C HIS A 26 -6.28 1.38 -18.84
N SER A 27 -7.09 0.94 -19.82
CA SER A 27 -7.85 -0.32 -19.72
C SER A 27 -6.93 -1.53 -19.60
N SER A 28 -5.93 -1.66 -20.48
CA SER A 28 -4.99 -2.79 -20.51
C SER A 28 -4.16 -2.95 -19.23
N ILE A 29 -3.69 -1.84 -18.65
CA ILE A 29 -2.94 -1.84 -17.39
C ILE A 29 -3.83 -2.27 -16.21
N THR A 30 -5.06 -1.76 -16.14
CA THR A 30 -6.02 -2.14 -15.09
C THR A 30 -6.36 -3.63 -15.14
N TYR A 31 -6.56 -4.21 -16.33
CA TYR A 31 -6.79 -5.64 -16.47
C TYR A 31 -5.59 -6.48 -16.04
N THR A 32 -4.38 -6.08 -16.44
CA THR A 32 -3.15 -6.81 -16.09
C THR A 32 -2.97 -6.85 -14.57
N VAL A 33 -3.15 -5.72 -13.89
CA VAL A 33 -3.08 -5.63 -12.43
C VAL A 33 -4.19 -6.47 -11.78
N ALA A 34 -5.43 -6.39 -12.27
CA ALA A 34 -6.54 -7.16 -11.73
C ALA A 34 -6.29 -8.67 -11.82
N VAL A 35 -5.78 -9.16 -12.96
CA VAL A 35 -5.41 -10.57 -13.14
C VAL A 35 -4.29 -10.98 -12.18
N LEU A 36 -3.22 -10.17 -12.05
CA LEU A 36 -2.13 -10.45 -11.11
C LEU A 36 -2.60 -10.51 -9.66
N VAL A 37 -3.50 -9.60 -9.25
CA VAL A 37 -4.08 -9.59 -7.91
C VAL A 37 -4.91 -10.85 -7.67
N VAL A 38 -5.76 -11.24 -8.63
CA VAL A 38 -6.56 -12.47 -8.52
C VAL A 38 -5.66 -13.71 -8.40
N LEU A 39 -4.63 -13.82 -9.23
CA LEU A 39 -3.72 -14.97 -9.24
C LEU A 39 -2.90 -15.05 -7.95
N SER A 40 -2.29 -13.93 -7.53
CA SER A 40 -1.48 -13.89 -6.30
C SER A 40 -2.33 -14.16 -5.05
N THR A 41 -3.54 -13.62 -4.99
CA THR A 41 -4.47 -13.88 -3.88
C THR A 41 -4.90 -15.35 -3.86
N ALA A 42 -5.26 -15.93 -5.01
CA ALA A 42 -5.63 -17.34 -5.10
C ALA A 42 -4.48 -18.28 -4.71
N ASP A 43 -3.25 -17.96 -5.12
CA ASP A 43 -2.04 -18.72 -4.74
C ASP A 43 -1.76 -18.63 -3.23
N TYR A 44 -1.81 -17.42 -2.66
CA TYR A 44 -1.65 -17.19 -1.23
C TYR A 44 -2.64 -18.02 -0.39
N PHE A 45 -3.92 -18.00 -0.78
CA PHE A 45 -4.94 -18.82 -0.12
C PHE A 45 -4.65 -20.31 -0.29
N ARG A 46 -4.30 -20.75 -1.50
CA ARG A 46 -3.98 -22.16 -1.76
C ARG A 46 -2.84 -22.63 -0.86
N HIS A 47 -1.73 -21.91 -0.85
CA HIS A 47 -0.55 -22.18 -0.03
C HIS A 47 -0.89 -22.21 1.46
N THR A 48 -1.66 -21.23 1.94
CA THR A 48 -2.07 -21.14 3.35
C THR A 48 -2.94 -22.32 3.76
N PHE A 49 -3.98 -22.66 2.98
CA PHE A 49 -4.85 -23.79 3.29
C PHE A 49 -4.15 -25.15 3.19
N THR A 50 -3.27 -25.34 2.20
CA THR A 50 -2.47 -26.57 2.10
C THR A 50 -1.50 -26.68 3.26
N GLY A 51 -0.86 -25.57 3.64
CA GLY A 51 0.04 -25.49 4.80
C GLY A 51 -0.68 -25.83 6.10
N ILE A 52 -1.85 -25.23 6.35
CA ILE A 52 -2.68 -25.54 7.53
C ILE A 52 -3.05 -27.02 7.57
N LYS A 53 -3.52 -27.61 6.45
CA LYS A 53 -3.86 -29.05 6.39
C LYS A 53 -2.66 -29.94 6.70
N GLN A 54 -1.50 -29.62 6.13
CA GLN A 54 -0.27 -30.37 6.39
C GLN A 54 0.18 -30.21 7.84
N LEU A 55 0.09 -29.01 8.41
CA LEU A 55 0.42 -28.73 9.80
C LEU A 55 -0.49 -29.51 10.75
N VAL A 56 -1.79 -29.63 10.46
CA VAL A 56 -2.71 -30.46 11.26
C VAL A 56 -2.25 -31.92 11.26
N VAL A 57 -1.96 -32.51 10.10
CA VAL A 57 -1.47 -33.89 9.99
C VAL A 57 -0.13 -34.09 10.71
N ILE A 58 0.80 -33.14 10.57
CA ILE A 58 2.10 -33.18 11.26
C ILE A 58 1.92 -33.05 12.78
N SER A 59 1.02 -32.17 13.23
CA SER A 59 0.73 -31.97 14.65
C SER A 59 0.09 -33.20 15.29
N GLU A 60 -0.86 -33.85 14.60
CA GLU A 60 -1.50 -35.07 15.10
C GLU A 60 -0.52 -36.25 15.14
N SER A 61 0.38 -36.36 14.16
CA SER A 61 1.38 -37.44 14.10
C SER A 61 2.56 -37.26 15.08
N ARG A 62 2.96 -36.03 15.40
CA ARG A 62 4.09 -35.73 16.31
C ARG A 62 3.68 -35.44 17.75
N GLY A 63 2.58 -34.73 17.94
CA GLY A 63 2.10 -34.24 19.24
C GLY A 63 0.81 -34.89 19.75
N GLY A 64 0.18 -35.76 18.95
CA GLY A 64 -1.15 -36.30 19.23
C GLY A 64 -2.27 -35.30 18.94
N ARG A 65 -3.53 -35.73 19.04
CA ARG A 65 -4.68 -34.84 18.80
C ARG A 65 -4.81 -33.78 19.88
N ILE A 66 -5.22 -32.57 19.49
CA ILE A 66 -5.50 -31.47 20.42
C ILE A 66 -6.61 -31.90 21.38
N ARG A 67 -6.31 -31.81 22.68
CA ARG A 67 -7.25 -32.05 23.77
C ARG A 67 -8.39 -31.03 23.72
N PRO A 68 -9.67 -31.42 23.54
CA PRO A 68 -10.78 -30.48 23.47
C PRO A 68 -10.87 -29.54 24.68
N GLU A 69 -10.44 -30.01 25.85
CA GLU A 69 -10.38 -29.27 27.11
C GLU A 69 -9.32 -28.15 27.15
N SER A 70 -8.35 -28.14 26.22
CA SER A 70 -7.29 -27.13 26.15
C SER A 70 -7.65 -25.91 25.30
N ILE A 71 -8.79 -25.96 24.59
CA ILE A 71 -9.27 -24.86 23.75
C ILE A 71 -9.89 -23.79 24.66
N PRO A 72 -9.55 -22.49 24.49
CA PRO A 72 -10.12 -21.43 25.32
C PRO A 72 -11.65 -21.46 25.29
N SER A 73 -12.25 -21.78 26.44
CA SER A 73 -13.70 -21.96 26.60
C SER A 73 -14.44 -20.66 26.94
N THR A 74 -13.70 -19.56 27.14
CA THR A 74 -14.24 -18.22 27.38
C THR A 74 -15.10 -17.74 26.22
N PHE A 75 -16.26 -17.17 26.53
CA PHE A 75 -17.19 -16.61 25.54
C PHE A 75 -16.51 -15.62 24.58
N LEU A 76 -15.64 -14.75 25.10
CA LEU A 76 -14.83 -13.82 24.31
C LEU A 76 -13.87 -14.54 23.36
N GLY A 77 -13.16 -15.58 23.81
CA GLY A 77 -12.23 -16.35 22.98
C GLY A 77 -12.94 -17.09 21.84
N ARG A 78 -14.17 -17.57 22.07
CA ARG A 78 -14.98 -18.25 21.06
C ARG A 78 -15.50 -17.34 19.95
N ILE A 79 -15.62 -16.04 20.21
CA ILE A 79 -16.22 -15.08 19.27
C ILE A 79 -15.15 -14.25 18.56
N ILE A 80 -14.07 -13.87 19.25
CA ILE A 80 -13.05 -12.99 18.68
C ILE A 80 -12.30 -13.67 17.52
N THR A 81 -11.87 -14.91 17.69
CA THR A 81 -11.12 -15.64 16.66
C THR A 81 -11.90 -15.78 15.34
N PRO A 82 -13.17 -16.25 15.33
CA PRO A 82 -13.91 -16.33 14.07
C PRO A 82 -14.21 -14.95 13.47
N ILE A 83 -14.43 -13.90 14.29
CA ILE A 83 -14.60 -12.53 13.77
C ILE A 83 -13.32 -12.05 13.08
N GLN A 84 -12.17 -12.29 13.70
CA GLN A 84 -10.87 -11.92 13.13
C GLN A 84 -10.62 -12.69 11.83
N ASP A 85 -10.89 -13.99 11.80
CA ASP A 85 -10.74 -14.80 10.59
C ASP A 85 -11.67 -14.31 9.48
N ILE A 86 -12.93 -14.03 9.79
CA ILE A 86 -13.90 -13.45 8.86
C ILE A 86 -13.40 -12.10 8.34
N ALA A 87 -12.93 -11.21 9.21
CA ALA A 87 -12.46 -9.89 8.82
C ALA A 87 -11.21 -9.94 7.92
N ILE A 88 -10.33 -10.92 8.13
CA ILE A 88 -9.11 -11.11 7.33
C ILE A 88 -9.43 -11.74 5.98
N PHE A 89 -10.30 -12.76 5.94
CA PHE A 89 -10.47 -13.58 4.75
C PHE A 89 -11.64 -13.18 3.86
N ILE A 90 -12.75 -12.63 4.40
CA ILE A 90 -13.92 -12.29 3.59
C ILE A 90 -13.65 -11.14 2.62
N PRO A 91 -13.07 -9.99 3.01
CA PRO A 91 -12.92 -8.86 2.09
C PRO A 91 -12.08 -9.19 0.84
N PRO A 92 -10.91 -9.87 0.94
CA PRO A 92 -10.16 -10.30 -0.24
C PRO A 92 -10.93 -11.26 -1.14
N LEU A 93 -11.68 -12.22 -0.56
CA LEU A 93 -12.47 -13.19 -1.31
C LEU A 93 -13.64 -12.52 -2.04
N VAL A 94 -14.35 -11.61 -1.37
CA VAL A 94 -15.43 -10.82 -1.98
C VAL A 94 -14.87 -9.95 -3.11
N TYR A 95 -13.72 -9.32 -2.91
CA TYR A 95 -13.06 -8.50 -3.92
C TYR A 95 -12.65 -9.32 -5.16
N VAL A 96 -11.97 -10.45 -4.97
CA VAL A 96 -11.57 -11.35 -6.06
C VAL A 96 -12.79 -11.95 -6.77
N GLY A 97 -13.80 -12.39 -6.02
CA GLY A 97 -15.05 -12.90 -6.58
C GLY A 97 -15.77 -11.86 -7.43
N ALA A 98 -15.88 -10.63 -6.94
CA ALA A 98 -16.50 -9.54 -7.67
C ALA A 98 -15.74 -9.16 -8.95
N LEU A 99 -14.41 -9.13 -8.91
CA LEU A 99 -13.60 -8.89 -10.11
C LEU A 99 -13.78 -9.99 -11.15
N THR A 100 -13.69 -11.26 -10.74
CA THR A 100 -13.80 -12.40 -11.66
C THR A 100 -15.18 -12.49 -12.31
N LEU A 101 -16.25 -12.28 -11.54
CA LEU A 101 -17.63 -12.24 -12.05
C LEU A 101 -17.91 -11.03 -12.94
N ASN A 102 -17.21 -9.91 -12.72
CA ASN A 102 -17.36 -8.68 -13.48
C ASN A 102 -16.27 -8.52 -14.57
N ARG A 103 -15.86 -9.63 -15.21
CA ARG A 103 -14.89 -9.64 -16.34
C ARG A 103 -13.58 -8.89 -16.02
N PHE A 104 -13.07 -9.03 -14.81
CA PHE A 104 -11.88 -8.35 -14.30
C PHE A 104 -11.98 -6.82 -14.30
N GLN A 105 -13.19 -6.27 -14.31
CA GLN A 105 -13.47 -4.87 -14.06
C GLN A 105 -13.96 -4.69 -12.62
N GLN A 106 -13.52 -3.63 -11.95
CA GLN A 106 -14.02 -3.31 -10.61
C GLN A 106 -15.48 -2.83 -10.71
N PRO A 107 -16.45 -3.48 -10.03
CA PRO A 107 -17.84 -3.06 -10.07
C PRO A 107 -18.04 -1.74 -9.30
N GLU A 108 -19.00 -0.95 -9.75
CA GLU A 108 -19.24 0.41 -9.23
C GLU A 108 -19.47 0.44 -7.71
N TRP A 109 -20.20 -0.54 -7.18
CA TRP A 109 -20.48 -0.60 -5.74
C TRP A 109 -19.22 -0.86 -4.89
N ILE A 110 -18.21 -1.59 -5.40
CA ILE A 110 -16.90 -1.73 -4.72
C ILE A 110 -16.11 -0.45 -4.88
N ALA A 111 -16.18 0.19 -6.06
CA ALA A 111 -15.52 1.47 -6.31
C ALA A 111 -16.00 2.58 -5.35
N ARG A 112 -17.22 2.51 -4.83
CA ARG A 112 -17.73 3.44 -3.79
C ARG A 112 -17.01 3.31 -2.44
N PHE A 113 -16.42 2.15 -2.16
CA PHE A 113 -15.59 1.92 -0.98
C PHE A 113 -14.09 2.11 -1.25
N ALA A 114 -13.71 2.24 -2.54
CA ALA A 114 -12.37 2.66 -2.87
C ALA A 114 -12.17 4.12 -2.42
N PHE A 115 -10.95 4.45 -2.01
CA PHE A 115 -10.56 5.86 -1.90
C PHE A 115 -10.88 6.53 -3.24
N SER A 116 -11.66 7.62 -3.24
CA SER A 116 -12.26 8.16 -4.46
C SER A 116 -11.21 8.38 -5.55
N THR A 117 -11.50 8.02 -6.80
CA THR A 117 -10.63 8.36 -7.94
C THR A 117 -10.65 9.86 -8.25
N GLU A 118 -11.68 10.58 -7.81
CA GLU A 118 -11.66 12.03 -7.72
C GLU A 118 -10.70 12.53 -6.65
N MET A 119 -10.46 11.77 -5.57
CA MET A 119 -9.20 11.91 -4.86
C MET A 119 -8.10 11.59 -5.87
N ILE A 120 -7.85 10.40 -6.41
CA ILE A 120 -6.63 10.15 -7.23
C ILE A 120 -6.33 11.13 -8.40
N ASP A 121 -7.26 11.67 -9.19
CA ASP A 121 -6.92 12.67 -10.25
C ASP A 121 -6.70 14.08 -9.67
N SER A 122 -7.54 14.51 -8.72
CA SER A 122 -7.30 15.74 -7.99
C SER A 122 -6.15 15.61 -7.00
N THR A 123 -5.84 14.43 -6.50
CA THR A 123 -4.90 14.00 -5.44
C THR A 123 -3.68 13.33 -6.07
N GLN A 124 -3.52 13.20 -7.38
CA GLN A 124 -2.18 12.98 -7.98
C GLN A 124 -1.63 14.34 -8.38
N LYS A 125 -2.45 15.22 -8.95
CA LYS A 125 -2.13 16.65 -9.04
C LYS A 125 -1.97 17.26 -7.65
N ASN A 126 -2.86 16.98 -6.71
CA ASN A 126 -2.85 17.40 -5.31
C ASN A 126 -2.36 16.34 -4.33
N ALA A 127 -1.60 15.29 -4.67
CA ALA A 127 -0.73 14.59 -3.69
C ALA A 127 0.73 14.60 -4.06
N LEU A 128 1.04 14.94 -5.30
CA LEU A 128 2.25 15.72 -5.55
C LEU A 128 2.06 17.19 -5.13
N SER A 129 0.80 17.68 -5.02
CA SER A 129 0.47 18.94 -4.34
C SER A 129 -0.56 18.79 -3.20
N VAL A 130 -0.48 17.75 -2.35
CA VAL A 130 -1.12 17.83 -0.99
C VAL A 130 -0.12 18.68 -0.19
N ARG A 131 0.15 19.90 -0.66
CA ARG A 131 0.34 20.98 0.28
C ARG A 131 -1.07 21.38 0.63
N ARG A 132 -1.44 21.17 1.89
CA ARG A 132 -2.51 21.97 2.46
C ARG A 132 -2.24 23.42 2.06
N GLU A 133 -3.25 24.16 1.62
CA GLU A 133 -3.15 25.61 1.37
C GLU A 133 -2.58 26.37 2.59
N LYS A 134 -2.60 25.72 3.76
CA LYS A 134 -1.91 26.08 5.01
C LYS A 134 -1.01 24.96 5.54
N SER A 135 -0.10 24.41 4.75
CA SER A 135 0.90 23.48 5.29
C SER A 135 1.90 24.25 6.14
N ARG A 136 2.00 23.92 7.41
CA ARG A 136 3.07 24.36 8.33
C ARG A 136 3.84 23.13 8.80
N VAL A 137 5.11 23.31 9.15
CA VAL A 137 5.90 22.22 9.71
C VAL A 137 5.38 21.87 11.11
N VAL A 138 4.91 20.63 11.28
CA VAL A 138 4.44 20.14 12.59
C VAL A 138 5.66 19.78 13.43
N LYS A 139 5.91 20.54 14.49
CA LYS A 139 7.04 20.33 15.41
C LYS A 139 6.62 19.75 16.77
N THR A 140 5.37 19.30 16.92
CA THR A 140 4.83 18.85 18.21
C THR A 140 4.79 17.32 18.33
N GLY A 141 5.03 16.80 19.53
CA GLY A 141 4.95 15.37 19.81
C GLY A 141 6.20 14.62 19.30
N PRO A 142 6.06 13.44 18.67
CA PRO A 142 7.21 12.61 18.29
C PRO A 142 8.13 13.26 17.23
N TYR A 143 7.62 14.29 16.54
CA TYR A 143 8.36 15.10 15.58
C TYR A 143 9.43 16.02 16.23
N THR A 144 9.50 16.13 17.56
CA THR A 144 10.60 16.85 18.23
C THR A 144 11.89 16.03 18.31
N TRP A 145 11.78 14.69 18.23
CA TRP A 145 12.92 13.79 18.40
C TRP A 145 13.44 13.26 17.08
N VAL A 146 12.54 12.99 16.13
CA VAL A 146 12.87 12.41 14.82
C VAL A 146 12.01 13.05 13.74
N ARG A 147 12.56 13.26 12.55
CA ARG A 147 11.82 13.86 11.43
C ARG A 147 10.74 12.94 10.86
N HIS A 148 10.96 11.62 10.90
CA HIS A 148 10.07 10.62 10.32
C HIS A 148 9.63 9.55 11.33
N PRO A 149 8.85 9.91 12.37
CA PRO A 149 8.45 8.95 13.43
C PRO A 149 7.62 7.77 12.90
N ILE A 150 6.89 7.96 11.80
CA ILE A 150 6.16 6.88 11.12
C ILE A 150 7.12 5.85 10.52
N TYR A 151 8.25 6.28 9.95
CA TYR A 151 9.24 5.35 9.40
C TYR A 151 9.93 4.56 10.52
N SER A 152 10.16 5.19 11.67
CA SER A 152 10.61 4.49 12.88
C SER A 152 9.61 3.43 13.32
N SER A 153 8.30 3.72 13.32
CA SER A 153 7.28 2.74 13.70
C SER A 153 7.15 1.60 12.70
N VAL A 154 7.29 1.87 11.39
CA VAL A 154 7.29 0.83 10.35
C VAL A 154 8.48 -0.13 10.53
N LEU A 155 9.69 0.40 10.72
CA LEU A 155 10.87 -0.44 10.93
C LEU A 155 10.79 -1.24 12.24
N LEU A 156 10.27 -0.63 13.31
CA LEU A 156 10.03 -1.32 14.57
C LEU A 156 9.00 -2.44 14.41
N GLN A 157 7.93 -2.21 13.65
CA GLN A 157 6.91 -3.23 13.37
C GLN A 157 7.49 -4.43 12.63
N GLU A 158 8.32 -4.21 11.61
CA GLU A 158 9.02 -5.29 10.88
C GLU A 158 9.95 -6.09 11.81
N ALA A 159 10.64 -5.40 12.72
CA ALA A 159 11.50 -6.05 13.71
C ALA A 159 10.68 -6.91 14.68
N LEU A 160 9.52 -6.41 15.13
CA LEU A 160 8.60 -7.16 15.99
C LEU A 160 8.01 -8.38 15.26
N TRP A 161 7.77 -8.29 13.95
CA TRP A 161 7.33 -9.44 13.15
C TRP A 161 8.37 -10.56 13.09
N CYS A 162 9.67 -10.24 13.11
CA CYS A 162 10.73 -11.24 13.21
C CYS A 162 10.59 -12.08 14.49
N ILE A 163 10.32 -11.42 15.62
CA ILE A 163 10.14 -12.06 16.93
C ILE A 163 8.83 -12.85 16.96
N MET A 164 7.74 -12.25 16.48
CA MET A 164 6.40 -12.81 16.52
C MET A 164 6.28 -14.11 15.70
N PHE A 165 6.87 -14.16 14.51
CA PHE A 165 6.81 -15.33 13.64
C PHE A 165 7.96 -16.33 13.86
N TRP A 166 8.91 -16.01 14.76
CA TRP A 166 10.13 -16.78 14.98
C TRP A 166 10.82 -17.19 13.67
N SER A 167 10.88 -16.23 12.74
CA SER A 167 11.31 -16.45 11.35
C SER A 167 12.28 -15.36 10.93
N TYR A 168 13.27 -15.73 10.12
CA TYR A 168 14.25 -14.80 9.55
C TYR A 168 13.74 -14.13 8.26
N ILE A 169 12.59 -14.55 7.72
CA ILE A 169 12.03 -13.99 6.48
C ILE A 169 11.68 -12.49 6.66
N PRO A 170 11.00 -12.05 7.74
CA PRO A 170 10.75 -10.63 7.97
C PRO A 170 12.03 -9.81 8.16
N LEU A 171 13.16 -10.42 8.54
CA LEU A 171 14.44 -9.72 8.65
C LEU A 171 14.97 -9.28 7.29
N VAL A 172 14.75 -10.10 6.25
CA VAL A 172 15.08 -9.74 4.86
C VAL A 172 14.17 -8.60 4.38
N ALA A 173 12.86 -8.70 4.68
CA ALA A 173 11.90 -7.65 4.36
C ALA A 173 12.22 -6.31 5.06
N LEU A 174 12.67 -6.37 6.32
CA LEU A 174 13.16 -5.22 7.08
C LEU A 174 14.35 -4.55 6.38
N GLY A 175 15.32 -5.33 5.91
CA GLY A 175 16.46 -4.81 5.17
C GLY A 175 16.06 -4.10 3.87
N ILE A 176 15.16 -4.71 3.10
CA ILE A 176 14.63 -4.12 1.86
C ILE A 176 13.86 -2.83 2.17
N THR A 177 13.00 -2.85 3.19
CA THR A 177 12.19 -1.70 3.59
C THR A 177 13.07 -0.55 4.11
N ALA A 178 14.08 -0.86 4.91
CA ALA A 178 15.06 0.13 5.38
C ALA A 178 15.82 0.78 4.22
N ALA A 179 16.25 -0.01 3.23
CA ALA A 179 16.92 0.51 2.03
C ALA A 179 15.97 1.40 1.19
N ALA A 180 14.73 0.97 1.00
CA ALA A 180 13.73 1.76 0.29
C ALA A 180 13.45 3.10 1.00
N LEU A 181 13.31 3.09 2.33
CA LEU A 181 13.13 4.30 3.13
C LEU A 181 14.37 5.20 3.11
N ALA A 182 15.57 4.63 3.08
CA ALA A 182 16.81 5.41 2.97
C ALA A 182 16.90 6.20 1.66
N ILE A 183 16.34 5.68 0.57
CA ILE A 183 16.24 6.38 -0.72
C ILE A 183 15.06 7.35 -0.73
N LYS A 184 13.92 6.95 -0.16
CA LYS A 184 12.66 7.70 -0.20
C LYS A 184 12.70 8.98 0.67
N MET A 185 13.28 8.90 1.87
CA MET A 185 13.38 10.04 2.79
C MET A 185 14.07 11.28 2.21
N PRO A 186 15.29 11.19 1.62
CA PRO A 186 15.95 12.37 1.08
C PRO A 186 15.19 12.97 -0.11
N ILE A 187 14.49 12.14 -0.89
CA ILE A 187 13.63 12.62 -1.98
C ILE A 187 12.47 13.43 -1.39
N GLU A 188 11.77 12.91 -0.38
CA GLU A 188 10.68 13.62 0.30
C GLU A 188 11.16 14.91 0.97
N GLU A 189 12.31 14.88 1.64
CA GLU A 189 12.94 16.06 2.24
C GLU A 189 13.24 17.13 1.18
N SER A 190 13.81 16.74 0.03
CA SER A 190 14.10 17.67 -1.08
C SER A 190 12.85 18.28 -1.71
N LEU A 191 11.77 17.51 -1.82
CA LEU A 191 10.48 17.98 -2.33
C LEU A 191 9.83 18.98 -1.39
N ILE A 192 10.00 18.81 -0.07
CA ILE A 192 9.52 19.78 0.92
C ILE A 192 10.37 21.07 0.86
N GLN A 193 11.69 20.95 0.69
CA GLN A 193 12.60 22.11 0.59
C GLN A 193 12.42 22.94 -0.68
N THR A 194 11.99 22.32 -1.78
CA THR A 194 11.72 23.01 -3.07
C THR A 194 10.43 23.86 -3.01
N ASP A 195 9.72 23.85 -1.89
CA ASP A 195 8.56 24.71 -1.69
C ASP A 195 8.92 26.15 -1.38
N ASP A 196 8.22 27.08 -2.03
CA ASP A 196 8.30 28.50 -1.72
C ASP A 196 7.63 28.84 -0.38
N VAL A 197 6.64 28.05 0.08
CA VAL A 197 5.87 28.34 1.31
C VAL A 197 6.46 27.70 2.56
N VAL A 198 6.85 26.42 2.48
CA VAL A 198 7.30 25.61 3.64
C VAL A 198 8.80 25.34 3.66
N GLY A 199 9.51 25.55 2.54
CA GLY A 199 10.89 25.12 2.39
C GLY A 199 11.86 25.79 3.37
N ASP A 200 11.65 27.09 3.68
CA ASP A 200 12.45 27.81 4.68
C ASP A 200 12.17 27.34 6.12
N GLU A 201 10.90 27.08 6.45
CA GLU A 201 10.51 26.58 7.78
C GLU A 201 11.07 25.17 8.00
N TYR A 202 11.05 24.33 6.96
CA TYR A 202 11.57 22.97 7.03
C TYR A 202 13.10 22.92 7.13
N ARG A 203 13.82 23.84 6.48
CA ARG A 203 15.28 23.96 6.63
C ARG A 203 15.67 24.25 8.09
N LYS A 204 14.99 25.19 8.75
CA LYS A 204 15.19 25.46 10.18
C LYS A 204 14.86 24.26 11.05
N TYR A 205 13.79 23.52 10.71
CA TYR A 205 13.43 22.30 11.42
C TYR A 205 14.49 21.20 11.30
N MET A 206 15.15 21.07 10.14
CA MET A 206 16.25 20.11 9.96
C MET A 206 17.48 20.44 10.82
N GLU A 207 17.73 21.72 11.09
CA GLU A 207 18.77 22.17 12.02
C GLU A 207 18.42 21.84 13.47
N GLU A 208 17.14 22.01 13.85
CA GLU A 208 16.64 21.69 15.19
C GLU A 208 16.62 20.18 15.48
N VAL A 209 16.25 19.36 14.49
CA VAL A 209 16.07 17.90 14.63
C VAL A 209 16.93 17.18 13.58
N PRO A 210 18.21 16.86 13.88
CA PRO A 210 19.12 16.24 12.91
C PRO A 210 18.82 14.76 12.64
N ALA A 211 18.14 14.06 13.56
CA ALA A 211 17.79 12.64 13.41
C ALA A 211 16.59 12.40 12.47
N ARG A 212 16.73 11.47 11.51
CA ARG A 212 15.67 11.06 10.59
C ARG A 212 14.73 10.03 11.22
N ILE A 213 15.29 8.92 11.70
CA ILE A 213 14.53 7.73 12.12
C ILE A 213 14.98 7.25 13.50
N ILE A 214 16.28 7.15 13.75
CA ILE A 214 16.83 6.61 15.00
C ILE A 214 17.57 7.73 15.71
N PRO A 215 17.14 8.13 16.92
CA PRO A 215 17.84 9.14 17.69
C PRO A 215 19.34 8.82 17.78
N TYR A 216 20.19 9.80 17.46
CA TYR A 216 21.66 9.75 17.56
C TYR A 216 22.41 8.83 16.57
N ILE A 217 21.73 8.03 15.75
CA ILE A 217 22.37 7.17 14.74
C ILE A 217 22.03 7.66 13.33
N TRP A 218 20.76 7.98 13.10
CA TRP A 218 20.23 8.26 11.77
C TRP A 218 19.06 9.24 11.77
#